data_AF-A0A349XTE0-F1
#
_entry.id   AF-A0A349XTE0-F1
#
_cell.length_a   1.000
_cell.length_b   1.000
_cell.length_c   1.000
_cell.angle_alpha   90.00
_cell.angle_beta   90.00
_cell.angle_gamma   90.00
#
_symmetry.space_group_name_H-M   'P 1'
#
loop_
_entity.id
_entity.type
_entity.pdbx_description
1 polymer ?
#
loop_
_entity_poly.entity_id
_entity_poly.type
_entity_poly.pdbx_seq_one_letter_code
_entity_poly.pdbx_strand_id
1 'polypeptide(L)' 'MTAEVKRRTSMWIWVSLAAAVFLGANAHLLYVAVNSQPQCLKHSKERGDRPGEFRAASPSC' A
#
# COMPACT_ATOMS: atom_id res chain seq x y z
N MET A 1 19.09 -40.76 3.68
CA MET A 1 19.44 -39.34 3.99
C MET A 1 19.01 -38.34 2.90
N THR A 2 18.81 -38.73 1.64
CA THR A 2 18.50 -37.79 0.53
C THR A 2 17.05 -37.28 0.49
N ALA A 3 16.06 -38.10 0.86
CA ALA A 3 14.64 -37.71 0.83
C ALA A 3 14.31 -36.62 1.87
N GLU A 4 14.89 -36.71 3.06
CA GLU A 4 14.65 -35.73 4.13
C GLU A 4 15.31 -34.37 3.83
N VAL A 5 16.50 -34.38 3.24
CA VAL A 5 17.16 -33.15 2.74
C VAL A 5 16.31 -32.50 1.64
N LYS A 6 15.79 -33.29 0.69
CA LYS A 6 14.92 -32.78 -0.39
C LYS A 6 13.64 -32.15 0.15
N ARG A 7 13.03 -32.75 1.17
CA ARG A 7 11.83 -32.23 1.86
C ARG A 7 12.13 -30.92 2.60
N ARG A 8 13.26 -30.87 3.31
CA ARG A 8 13.70 -29.66 4.04
C ARG A 8 14.00 -28.51 3.09
N THR A 9 14.72 -28.76 1.99
CA THR A 9 15.00 -27.75 0.96
C THR A 9 13.72 -27.27 0.29
N SER A 10 12.79 -28.18 -0.04
CA SER A 10 11.49 -27.80 -0.60
C SER A 10 10.69 -26.90 0.35
N MET A 11 10.69 -27.20 1.65
CA MET A 11 10.08 -26.32 2.67
C MET A 11 10.72 -24.93 2.68
N TRP A 12 12.05 -24.83 2.67
CA TRP A 12 12.74 -23.54 2.63
C TRP A 12 12.47 -22.74 1.37
N ILE A 13 12.29 -23.39 0.22
CA ILE A 13 11.88 -22.73 -1.03
C ILE A 13 10.51 -22.08 -0.85
N TRP A 14 9.53 -22.82 -0.33
CA TRP A 14 8.18 -22.29 -0.11
C TRP A 14 8.15 -21.17 0.93
N VAL A 15 8.90 -21.30 2.02
CA VAL A 15 9.04 -20.25 3.05
C VAL A 15 9.65 -18.99 2.44
N SER A 16 10.72 -19.14 1.67
CA SER A 16 11.39 -18.01 1.00
C SER A 16 10.47 -17.33 -0.01
N LEU A 17 9.71 -18.11 -0.78
CA LEU A 17 8.74 -17.60 -1.74
C LEU A 17 7.64 -16.80 -1.03
N ALA A 18 7.06 -17.35 0.04
CA ALA A 18 6.03 -16.66 0.81
C ALA A 18 6.56 -15.35 1.43
N ALA A 19 7.77 -15.38 1.98
CA ALA A 19 8.43 -14.20 2.54
C ALA A 19 8.68 -13.13 1.47
N ALA A 20 9.16 -13.51 0.29
CA ALA A 20 9.40 -12.59 -0.82
C ALA A 20 8.09 -11.93 -1.30
N VAL A 21 7.01 -12.70 -1.44
CA VAL A 21 5.68 -12.17 -1.82
C VAL A 21 5.17 -11.19 -0.76
N PHE A 22 5.24 -11.57 0.52
CA PHE A 22 4.80 -10.71 1.62
C PHE A 22 5.58 -9.39 1.65
N LEU A 23 6.91 -9.45 1.61
CA LEU A 23 7.75 -8.26 1.60
C LEU A 23 7.49 -7.38 0.38
N GLY A 24 7.34 -7.98 -0.81
CA GLY A 24 7.03 -7.27 -2.04
C GLY A 24 5.69 -6.54 -1.98
N ALA A 25 4.64 -7.19 -1.47
CA ALA A 25 3.33 -6.56 -1.30
C ALA A 25 3.39 -5.37 -0.33
N ASN A 26 4.07 -5.51 0.81
CA ASN A 26 4.22 -4.42 1.78
C ASN A 26 5.08 -3.26 1.22
N ALA A 27 6.16 -3.56 0.51
CA ALA A 27 6.97 -2.55 -0.16
C ALA A 27 6.17 -1.79 -1.23
N HIS A 28 5.29 -2.48 -1.96
CA HIS A 28 4.39 -1.85 -2.92
C HIS A 28 3.40 -0.89 -2.23
N LEU A 29 2.81 -1.30 -1.10
CA LEU A 29 1.93 -0.42 -0.32
C LEU A 29 2.65 0.82 0.18
N LEU A 30 3.89 0.69 0.68
CA LEU A 30 4.72 1.83 1.08
C LEU A 30 5.01 2.75 -0.10
N TYR A 31 5.36 2.20 -1.26
CA TYR A 31 5.59 2.97 -2.48
C TYR A 31 4.35 3.77 -2.88
N VAL A 32 3.17 3.14 -2.88
CA VAL A 32 1.90 3.81 -3.17
C VAL A 32 1.63 4.93 -2.16
N ALA A 33 1.84 4.69 -0.87
CA ALA A 33 1.59 5.71 0.15
C ALA A 33 2.47 6.96 -0.02
N VAL A 34 3.73 6.80 -0.42
CA VAL A 34 4.67 7.91 -0.62
C VAL A 34 4.51 8.58 -1.98
N ASN A 35 4.26 7.80 -3.04
CA ASN A 35 4.27 8.29 -4.42
C ASN A 35 2.89 8.71 -4.92
N SER A 36 1.83 8.41 -4.18
CA SER A 36 0.53 9.00 -4.47
C SER A 36 0.66 10.50 -4.32
N GLN A 37 0.52 11.24 -5.42
CA GLN A 37 0.24 12.66 -5.41
C GLN A 37 -1.29 12.79 -5.35
N PRO A 38 -1.94 12.73 -4.18
CA PRO A 38 -3.33 13.15 -4.11
C PRO A 38 -3.35 14.60 -4.59
N GLN A 39 -4.30 14.94 -5.45
CA GLN A 39 -4.42 16.27 -6.00
C GLN A 39 -4.57 17.24 -4.82
N CYS A 40 -3.47 17.91 -4.43
CA CYS A 40 -3.45 18.87 -3.35
C CYS A 40 -4.25 20.08 -3.83
N LEU A 41 -5.55 20.04 -3.63
CA LEU A 41 -6.40 21.20 -3.86
C LEU A 41 -5.96 22.26 -2.84
N LYS A 42 -5.73 23.49 -3.31
CA LYS A 42 -5.46 24.64 -2.43
C LYS A 42 -6.53 24.62 -1.33
N HIS A 43 -6.11 24.38 -0.09
CA HIS A 43 -6.98 24.27 1.06
C HIS A 43 -7.73 25.60 1.28
N SER A 44 -8.84 25.75 0.58
CA SER A 44 -9.86 26.75 0.81
C SER A 44 -11.05 25.93 1.30
N LYS A 45 -11.56 26.24 2.49
CA LYS A 45 -12.93 25.86 2.85
C LYS A 45 -13.87 26.53 1.84
N GLU A 46 -13.97 25.97 0.64
CA GLU A 46 -14.78 26.52 -0.41
C GLU A 46 -16.22 26.18 -0.08
N ARG A 47 -16.96 27.24 0.27
CA ARG A 47 -18.41 27.22 0.34
C ARG A 47 -18.90 26.66 -0.99
N GLY A 48 -19.82 25.70 -0.97
CA GLY A 48 -20.49 25.24 -2.18
C GLY A 48 -21.22 26.42 -2.85
N ASP A 49 -21.73 26.21 -4.06
CA ASP A 49 -22.41 27.27 -4.83
C ASP A 49 -23.61 27.86 -4.08
N ARG A 50 -24.12 27.17 -3.06
CA ARG A 50 -25.25 27.61 -2.23
C ARG A 50 -24.85 27.93 -0.78
N PRO A 51 -25.54 28.89 -0.13
CA PRO A 51 -25.36 29.16 1.29
C PRO A 51 -25.60 27.89 2.13
N GLY A 52 -24.62 27.51 2.94
CA GLY A 52 -24.70 26.33 3.81
C GLY A 52 -24.16 25.03 3.20
N GLU A 53 -23.74 25.03 1.93
CA GLU A 53 -23.04 23.88 1.35
C GLU A 53 -21.56 23.90 1.71
N PHE A 54 -21.06 22.75 2.17
CA PHE A 54 -19.64 22.49 2.37
C PHE A 54 -19.22 21.36 1.44
N ARG A 55 -18.12 21.53 0.70
CA ARG A 55 -17.56 20.43 -0.10
C ARG A 55 -16.94 19.37 0.81
N ALA A 56 -16.93 18.12 0.34
CA ALA A 56 -16.32 17.00 1.06
C ALA A 56 -14.85 17.28 1.40
N ALA A 57 -14.40 16.80 2.56
CA ALA A 57 -13.02 16.96 2.99
C ALA A 57 -12.09 16.14 2.07
N SER A 58 -11.28 16.86 1.30
CA SER A 58 -10.17 16.28 0.52
C SER A 58 -8.89 16.28 1.35
N PRO A 59 -7.93 15.38 1.04
CA PRO A 59 -6.65 15.31 1.76
C PRO A 59 -5.94 16.66 1.76
N SER A 60 -5.61 17.15 2.95
CA SER A 60 -4.82 18.36 3.15
C SER A 60 -3.35 18.04 2.93
N CYS A 61 -2.77 18.69 1.93
CA CYS A 61 -1.38 19.08 1.95
C CYS A 61 -1.34 20.48 2.59
#